data_AF-A9WVE0-F1
#
_entry.id   AF-A9WVE0-F1
#
_cell.length_a   1.000
_cell.length_b   1.000
_cell.length_c   1.000
_cell.angle_alpha   90.00
_cell.angle_beta   90.00
_cell.angle_gamma   90.00
#
_symmetry.space_group_name_H-M   'P 1'
#
loop_
_entity.id
_entity.type
_entity.pdbx_description
1 polymer ?
#
loop_
_entity_poly.entity_id
_entity_poly.type
_entity_poly.pdbx_seq_one_letter_code
_entity_poly.pdbx_strand_id
1 'polypeptide(L)' 'MTEKTAFPAASLLGYPRIGPRRELKKAVEAYWAGRADLNQLNSVAQTIQLSTAKRLESLGLKDAAAVPGTFLLRPGP' A
#
# COMPACT_ATOMS: atom_id res chain seq x y z
N MET A 1 -21.63 31.99 -3.45
CA MET A 1 -20.29 31.70 -3.98
C MET A 1 -20.21 30.21 -4.21
N THR A 2 -20.06 29.76 -5.44
CA THR A 2 -20.03 28.34 -5.79
C THR A 2 -18.56 27.91 -5.87
N GLU A 3 -18.07 27.17 -4.88
CA GLU A 3 -16.75 26.54 -5.00
C GLU A 3 -16.80 25.46 -6.08
N LYS A 4 -15.86 25.54 -7.02
CA LYS A 4 -15.72 24.57 -8.09
C LYS A 4 -14.62 23.60 -7.70
N THR A 5 -14.99 22.42 -7.21
CA THR A 5 -14.04 21.35 -6.90
C THR A 5 -13.35 20.89 -8.17
N ALA A 6 -12.03 20.96 -8.22
CA ALA A 6 -11.26 20.46 -9.36
C ALA A 6 -11.36 18.93 -9.44
N PHE A 7 -11.58 18.39 -10.64
CA PHE A 7 -11.57 16.95 -10.87
C PHE A 7 -10.11 16.45 -10.83
N PRO A 8 -9.81 15.33 -10.16
CA PRO A 8 -8.44 14.83 -10.05
C PRO A 8 -7.88 14.45 -11.42
N ALA A 9 -6.57 14.65 -11.61
CA ALA A 9 -5.92 14.37 -12.89
C ALA A 9 -5.87 12.86 -13.21
N ALA A 10 -5.86 12.01 -12.17
CA ALA A 10 -5.89 10.55 -12.30
C ALA A 10 -6.51 9.91 -11.05
N SER A 11 -7.07 8.72 -11.22
CA SER A 11 -7.55 7.86 -10.13
C SER A 11 -7.01 6.44 -10.32
N LEU A 12 -6.42 5.87 -9.26
CA LEU A 12 -5.88 4.52 -9.30
C LEU A 12 -6.85 3.54 -8.64
N LEU A 13 -7.49 2.69 -9.45
CA LEU A 13 -8.43 1.67 -8.96
C LEU A 13 -7.76 0.55 -8.14
N GLY A 14 -6.46 0.35 -8.31
CA GLY A 14 -5.71 -0.64 -7.55
C GLY A 14 -4.22 -0.65 -7.90
N TYR A 15 -3.43 -1.25 -7.02
CA TYR A 15 -2.00 -1.43 -7.21
C TYR A 15 -1.53 -2.80 -6.67
N PRO A 16 -0.55 -3.47 -7.30
CA PRO A 16 -0.05 -4.75 -6.81
C PRO A 16 0.48 -4.68 -5.37
N ARG A 17 -0.12 -5.50 -4.50
CA ARG A 17 0.18 -5.56 -3.05
C ARG A 17 1.37 -6.41 -2.69
N ILE A 18 1.81 -7.26 -3.61
CA ILE A 18 2.75 -8.34 -3.33
C ILE A 18 4.19 -7.84 -3.14
N GLY A 19 4.47 -6.59 -3.55
CA GLY A 19 5.81 -6.01 -3.64
C GLY A 19 6.56 -6.49 -4.90
N PRO A 20 7.57 -5.73 -5.36
CA PRO A 20 8.27 -5.99 -6.63
C PRO A 20 9.00 -7.34 -6.67
N ARG A 21 9.37 -7.90 -5.51
CA ARG A 21 10.06 -9.20 -5.39
C ARG A 21 9.24 -10.21 -4.60
N ARG A 22 7.92 -10.04 -4.62
CA ARG A 22 6.93 -10.88 -3.93
C ARG A 22 7.16 -10.99 -2.43
N GLU A 23 7.62 -9.90 -1.81
CA GLU A 23 7.97 -9.81 -0.40
C GLU A 23 6.81 -10.24 0.51
N LEU A 24 5.58 -9.83 0.19
CA LEU A 24 4.41 -10.20 1.00
C LEU A 24 4.14 -11.71 0.99
N LYS A 25 4.33 -12.37 -0.17
CA LYS A 25 4.18 -13.84 -0.26
C LYS A 25 5.19 -14.53 0.65
N LYS A 26 6.46 -14.10 0.59
CA LYS A 26 7.54 -14.68 1.41
C LYS A 26 7.27 -14.49 2.90
N ALA A 27 6.77 -13.32 3.29
CA ALA A 27 6.42 -13.03 4.68
C ALA A 27 5.25 -13.90 5.17
N VAL A 28 4.19 -14.07 4.36
CA VAL A 28 3.06 -14.95 4.68
C VAL A 28 3.51 -16.41 4.81
N GLU A 29 4.34 -16.90 3.90
CA GLU A 29 4.89 -18.26 3.96
C GLU A 29 5.80 -18.47 5.18
N ALA A 30 6.60 -17.47 5.55
CA ALA A 30 7.42 -17.51 6.75
C ALA A 30 6.57 -17.54 8.03
N TYR A 31 5.50 -16.74 8.07
CA TYR A 31 4.54 -16.70 9.18
C TYR A 31 3.84 -18.06 9.34
N TRP A 32 3.31 -18.65 8.27
CA TRP A 32 2.68 -19.97 8.31
C TRP A 32 3.65 -21.10 8.68
N ALA A 33 4.92 -20.97 8.31
CA ALA A 33 5.95 -21.91 8.70
C ALA A 33 6.50 -21.68 10.12
N GLY A 34 5.94 -20.74 10.89
CA GLY A 34 6.40 -20.40 12.24
C GLY A 34 7.79 -19.76 12.30
N ARG A 35 8.34 -19.31 11.16
CA ARG A 35 9.64 -18.66 11.05
C ARG A 35 9.56 -17.13 11.17
N ALA A 36 8.36 -16.58 11.21
CA ALA A 36 8.11 -15.17 11.42
C ALA A 36 6.87 -14.96 12.29
N ASP A 37 6.83 -13.85 13.03
CA ASP A 37 5.66 -13.45 13.81
C ASP A 37 4.76 -12.47 13.04
N LEU A 38 3.62 -12.12 13.66
CA LEU A 38 2.65 -11.20 13.08
C LEU A 38 3.21 -9.77 12.92
N ASN A 39 4.11 -9.34 13.81
CA ASN A 39 4.72 -8.01 13.74
C ASN A 39 5.67 -7.89 12.54
N GLN A 40 6.44 -8.94 12.27
CA GLN A 40 7.31 -9.04 11.10
C GLN A 40 6.51 -9.05 9.80
N LEU A 41 5.40 -9.80 9.75
CA LEU A 41 4.48 -9.78 8.60
C LEU A 41 3.91 -8.37 8.36
N ASN A 42 3.46 -7.71 9.43
CA ASN A 42 2.91 -6.35 9.36
C ASN A 42 3.96 -5.33 8.91
N SER A 43 5.19 -5.45 9.42
CA SER A 43 6.31 -4.58 9.03
C SER A 43 6.64 -4.69 7.54
N VAL A 44 6.63 -5.91 6.99
CA VAL A 44 6.81 -6.12 5.54
C VAL A 44 5.68 -5.47 4.75
N ALA A 45 4.42 -5.65 5.17
CA ALA A 45 3.28 -5.04 4.49
C ALA A 45 3.37 -3.49 4.50
N GLN A 46 3.69 -2.89 5.65
CA GLN A 46 3.87 -1.44 5.78
C GLN A 46 5.01 -0.91 4.89
N THR A 47 6.12 -1.63 4.81
CA THR A 47 7.26 -1.26 3.95
C THR A 47 6.87 -1.25 2.47
N ILE A 48 6.09 -2.24 2.01
CA ILE A 48 5.58 -2.29 0.63
C ILE A 48 4.63 -1.12 0.36
N GLN A 49 3.76 -0.79 1.32
CA GLN A 49 2.81 0.32 1.18
C GLN A 49 3.54 1.67 1.09
N LEU A 50 4.49 1.94 1.98
CA LEU A 50 5.26 3.18 1.99
C LEU A 50 6.12 3.33 0.74
N SER A 51 6.77 2.25 0.28
CA SER A 51 7.55 2.30 -0.97
C SER A 51 6.68 2.52 -2.20
N THR A 52 5.48 1.95 -2.22
CA THR A 52 4.49 2.20 -3.28
C THR A 52 4.04 3.66 -3.29
N ALA A 53 3.68 4.22 -2.13
CA ALA A 53 3.26 5.62 -2.02
C ALA A 53 4.36 6.57 -2.54
N LYS A 54 5.61 6.39 -2.08
CA LYS A 54 6.76 7.18 -2.54
C LYS A 54 6.99 7.06 -4.06
N ARG A 55 6.81 5.86 -4.62
CA ARG A 55 6.95 5.63 -6.06
C ARG A 55 5.86 6.33 -6.86
N LEU A 56 4.62 6.32 -6.40
CA LEU A 56 3.53 6.98 -7.10
C LEU A 56 3.68 8.50 -7.03
N GLU A 57 4.08 9.02 -5.87
CA GLU A 57 4.41 10.43 -5.70
C GLU A 57 5.53 10.88 -6.65
N SER A 58 6.59 10.06 -6.79
CA SER A 58 7.69 10.37 -7.72
C SER A 58 7.28 10.32 -9.20
N LEU A 59 6.19 9.63 -9.52
CA LEU A 59 5.56 9.63 -10.86
C LEU A 59 4.58 10.80 -11.06
N GLY A 60 4.46 11.70 -10.09
CA GLY A 60 3.57 12.87 -10.16
C GLY A 60 2.15 12.62 -9.67
N LEU A 61 1.86 11.43 -9.15
CA LEU A 61 0.54 11.07 -8.62
C LEU A 61 0.45 11.47 -7.15
N LYS A 62 0.12 12.74 -6.91
CA LYS A 62 0.11 13.37 -5.59
C LYS A 62 -1.28 13.57 -5.00
N ASP A 63 -2.32 13.52 -5.84
CA ASP A 63 -3.70 13.66 -5.40
C ASP A 63 -4.11 12.48 -4.50
N ALA A 64 -4.94 12.74 -3.49
CA ALA A 64 -5.43 11.70 -2.58
C ALA A 64 -6.16 10.55 -3.33
N ALA A 65 -6.83 10.88 -4.44
CA ALA A 65 -7.49 9.90 -5.32
C ALA A 65 -6.49 9.01 -6.10
N ALA A 66 -5.23 9.41 -6.17
CA ALA A 66 -4.16 8.67 -6.83
C ALA A 66 -3.34 7.82 -5.87
N VAL A 67 -3.63 7.84 -4.56
CA VAL A 67 -3.10 6.89 -3.59
C VAL A 67 -3.97 5.63 -3.65
N PRO A 68 -3.43 4.46 -4.03
CA PRO A 68 -4.21 3.23 -4.07
C PRO A 68 -4.69 2.90 -2.65
N GLY A 69 -6.00 2.96 -2.43
CA GLY A 69 -6.58 2.47 -1.18
C GLY A 69 -6.30 0.99 -1.05
N THR A 70 -5.54 0.56 -0.04
CA THR A 70 -5.20 -0.86 0.11
C THR A 70 -4.64 -1.23 1.49
N PHE A 71 -5.07 -2.40 1.95
CA PHE A 71 -4.88 -3.06 3.26
C PHE A 71 -5.83 -2.62 4.38
N LEU A 72 -7.03 -3.21 4.41
CA LEU A 72 -7.56 -3.67 5.70
C LEU A 72 -6.70 -4.85 6.16
N LEU A 73 -5.50 -4.59 6.67
CA LEU A 73 -5.10 -5.24 7.90
C LEU A 73 -5.16 -4.13 8.93
N ARG A 74 -6.37 -3.93 9.47
CA ARG A 74 -6.59 -3.00 10.57
C ARG A 74 -5.51 -3.31 11.61
N PRO A 75 -4.75 -2.32 12.12
CA PRO A 75 -4.04 -2.57 13.37
C PRO A 75 -5.08 -3.12 14.35
N GLY A 76 -4.74 -4.15 15.12
CA GLY A 76 -5.54 -4.49 16.29
C GLY A 76 -5.84 -3.23 17.11
N PRO A 77 -6.91 -3.24 17.91
CA PRO A 77 -7.48 -2.05 18.55
C PRO A 77 -6.46 -1.05 19.09
#